data_AF-A0A1Q7INT6-F1
#
_entry.id   AF-A0A1Q7INT6-F1
#
_cell.length_a   1.000
_cell.length_b   1.000
_cell.length_c   1.000
_cell.angle_alpha   90.00
_cell.angle_beta   90.00
_cell.angle_gamma   90.00
#
_symmetry.space_group_name_H-M   'P 1'
#
loop_
_entity.id
_entity.type
_entity.pdbx_description
1 polymer ?
#
loop_
_entity_poly.entity_id
_entity_poly.type
_entity_poly.pdbx_seq_one_letter_code
_entity_poly.pdbx_strand_id
1 'polypeptide(L)'
;MLRYYGMNTDPGAFNAWLTANGGYAYDDQLIWDAVTRYSGGRVAFSGWLGPDLVAIQAELDAGRPVVAEVRLGANQHFVLLTGYTTEGGILMNDPWFADSVRFIDRYGDPAAGIVSIRTFMPADPGGERGHGRLSWLANAVAAVHLSQ
;
A
#
# COMPACT_ATOMS: atom_id res chain seq x y z
N MET A 1 6.93 1.39 3.37
CA MET A 1 5.91 0.32 3.49
C MET A 1 6.46 -0.92 4.20
N LEU A 2 7.45 -1.66 3.69
CA LEU A 2 7.92 -2.90 4.36
C LEU A 2 8.39 -2.70 5.81
N ARG A 3 9.07 -1.58 6.11
CA ARG A 3 9.41 -1.19 7.49
C ARG A 3 8.20 -0.97 8.40
N TYR A 4 7.10 -0.46 7.86
CA TYR A 4 5.84 -0.29 8.60
C TYR A 4 5.31 -1.64 9.09
N TYR A 5 5.47 -2.70 8.28
CA TYR A 5 5.16 -4.08 8.65
C TYR A 5 6.29 -4.81 9.41
N GLY A 6 7.23 -4.06 10.00
CA GLY A 6 8.28 -4.60 10.86
C GLY A 6 9.39 -5.36 10.15
N MET A 7 9.58 -5.16 8.84
CA MET A 7 10.74 -5.68 8.11
C MET A 7 11.93 -4.72 8.19
N ASN A 8 13.10 -5.23 8.57
CA ASN A 8 14.34 -4.47 8.52
C ASN A 8 14.98 -4.55 7.12
N THR A 9 14.57 -3.64 6.24
CA THR A 9 15.11 -3.51 4.87
C THR A 9 15.27 -2.05 4.49
N ASP A 10 16.04 -1.76 3.44
CA ASP A 10 16.10 -0.48 2.76
C ASP A 10 15.81 -0.65 1.25
N PRO A 11 15.63 0.46 0.49
CA PRO A 11 15.35 0.37 -0.94
C PRO A 11 16.45 -0.34 -1.75
N GLY A 12 17.72 -0.18 -1.39
CA GLY A 12 18.84 -0.80 -2.11
C GLY A 12 18.88 -2.32 -1.92
N ALA A 13 18.73 -2.78 -0.67
CA ALA A 13 18.66 -4.20 -0.35
C ALA A 13 17.43 -4.87 -1.01
N PHE A 14 16.28 -4.19 -1.00
CA PHE A 14 15.07 -4.68 -1.65
C PHE A 14 15.23 -4.76 -3.18
N ASN A 15 15.77 -3.72 -3.80
CA ASN A 15 16.05 -3.69 -5.24
C ASN A 15 17.01 -4.81 -5.66
N ALA A 16 18.10 -5.02 -4.92
CA ALA A 16 19.05 -6.09 -5.19
C ALA A 16 18.39 -7.48 -5.15
N TRP A 17 17.51 -7.71 -4.18
CA TRP A 17 16.75 -8.96 -4.10
C TRP A 17 15.79 -9.11 -5.29
N LEU A 18 15.06 -8.05 -5.66
CA LEU A 18 14.13 -8.08 -6.79
C LEU A 18 14.85 -8.40 -8.10
N THR A 19 16.00 -7.77 -8.37
CA THR A 19 16.83 -8.08 -9.54
C THR A 19 17.25 -9.54 -9.58
N ALA A 20 17.65 -10.12 -8.44
CA ALA A 20 18.09 -11.51 -8.36
C ALA A 20 16.95 -12.54 -8.42
N ASN A 21 15.70 -12.16 -8.12
CA ASN A 21 14.58 -13.09 -7.93
C ASN A 21 13.43 -12.89 -8.93
N GLY A 22 13.70 -12.25 -10.07
CA GLY A 22 12.67 -11.97 -11.08
C GLY A 22 11.55 -11.11 -10.51
N GLY A 23 11.93 -10.04 -9.82
CA GLY A 23 11.02 -9.07 -9.21
C GLY A 23 10.54 -8.00 -10.18
N TYR A 24 11.10 -7.94 -11.38
CA TYR A 24 10.77 -6.96 -12.41
C TYR A 24 10.25 -7.63 -13.68
N ALA A 25 9.31 -6.95 -14.33
CA ALA A 25 8.85 -7.22 -15.68
C ALA A 25 9.59 -6.29 -16.67
N TYR A 26 9.07 -6.17 -17.89
CA TYR A 26 9.59 -5.25 -18.91
C TYR A 26 9.60 -3.79 -18.42
N ASP A 27 10.58 -2.99 -18.87
CA ASP A 27 10.82 -1.60 -18.44
C ASP A 27 10.96 -1.42 -16.92
N ASP A 28 11.61 -2.36 -16.23
CA ASP A 28 11.86 -2.34 -14.78
C ASP A 28 10.58 -2.19 -13.93
N GLN A 29 9.43 -2.60 -14.48
CA GLN A 29 8.18 -2.56 -13.75
C GLN A 29 8.18 -3.59 -12.63
N LEU A 30 7.92 -3.14 -11.40
CA LEU A 30 7.82 -4.03 -10.25
C LEU A 30 6.66 -5.02 -10.44
N ILE A 31 6.97 -6.31 -10.36
CA ILE A 31 5.94 -7.35 -10.21
C ILE A 31 5.47 -7.26 -8.76
N TRP A 32 4.27 -6.72 -8.53
CA TRP A 32 3.79 -6.40 -7.18
C TRP A 32 3.73 -7.62 -6.23
N ASP A 33 3.46 -8.83 -6.75
CA ASP A 33 3.53 -10.06 -5.98
C ASP A 33 4.95 -10.42 -5.48
N ALA A 34 6.00 -9.85 -6.08
CA ALA A 34 7.37 -9.99 -5.57
C ALA A 34 7.52 -9.42 -4.15
N VAL A 35 6.68 -8.46 -3.75
CA VAL A 35 6.59 -7.98 -2.36
C VAL A 35 6.12 -9.10 -1.41
N THR A 36 5.12 -9.88 -1.83
CA THR A 36 4.64 -11.06 -1.09
C THR A 36 5.76 -12.07 -0.91
N ARG A 37 6.48 -12.38 -2.00
CA ARG A 37 7.60 -13.32 -1.99
C ARG A 37 8.75 -12.84 -1.10
N TYR A 38 9.14 -11.57 -1.23
CA TYR A 38 10.21 -10.97 -0.44
C TYR A 38 9.91 -10.97 1.06
N SER A 39 8.66 -10.68 1.42
CA SER A 39 8.23 -10.62 2.82
C SER A 39 7.96 -11.99 3.46
N GLY A 40 8.11 -13.08 2.71
CA GLY A 40 7.75 -14.42 3.17
C GLY A 40 6.25 -14.54 3.49
N GLY A 41 5.42 -13.79 2.79
CA GLY A 41 3.97 -13.74 3.02
C GLY A 41 3.52 -12.76 4.11
N ARG A 42 4.43 -12.14 4.88
CA ARG A 42 4.06 -11.15 5.93
C ARG A 42 3.25 -9.98 5.38
N VAL A 43 3.49 -9.61 4.13
CA VAL A 43 2.77 -8.55 3.42
C VAL A 43 2.38 -9.09 2.06
N ALA A 44 1.09 -9.35 1.85
CA ALA A 44 0.58 -9.91 0.61
C ALA A 44 0.00 -8.82 -0.28
N PHE A 45 0.39 -8.80 -1.55
CA PHE A 45 -0.28 -7.99 -2.56
C PHE A 45 -1.75 -8.39 -2.66
N SER A 46 -2.67 -7.45 -2.44
CA SER A 46 -4.12 -7.73 -2.39
C SER A 46 -4.90 -7.13 -3.55
N GLY A 47 -4.35 -6.13 -4.25
CA GLY A 47 -5.05 -5.58 -5.41
C GLY A 47 -4.31 -4.47 -6.16
N TRP A 48 -4.65 -4.34 -7.43
CA TRP A 48 -4.38 -3.17 -8.28
C TRP A 48 -5.73 -2.59 -8.69
N LEU A 49 -6.01 -1.37 -8.24
CA LEU A 49 -7.27 -0.69 -8.47
C LEU A 49 -7.04 0.66 -9.17
N GLY A 50 -8.09 1.23 -9.76
CA GLY A 50 -8.09 2.62 -10.22
C GLY A 50 -7.94 3.63 -9.06
N PRO A 51 -8.15 4.93 -9.31
CA PRO A 51 -8.04 5.98 -8.28
C PRO A 51 -9.28 6.01 -7.37
N ASP A 52 -9.54 4.89 -6.69
CA ASP A 52 -10.72 4.71 -5.84
C ASP A 52 -10.44 5.28 -4.44
N LEU A 53 -10.98 6.48 -4.19
CA LEU A 53 -10.83 7.17 -2.90
C LEU A 53 -11.50 6.43 -1.75
N VAL A 54 -12.57 5.67 -2.00
CA VAL A 54 -13.26 4.88 -0.96
C VAL A 54 -12.38 3.70 -0.57
N ALA A 55 -11.75 3.03 -1.55
CA ALA A 55 -10.80 1.96 -1.27
C ALA A 55 -9.57 2.47 -0.53
N ILE A 56 -9.01 3.62 -0.92
CA ILE A 56 -7.89 4.26 -0.19
C ILE A 56 -8.29 4.49 1.25
N GLN A 57 -9.48 5.06 1.49
CA GLN A 57 -9.95 5.33 2.83
C GLN A 57 -10.12 4.06 3.65
N ALA A 58 -10.75 3.03 3.10
CA ALA A 58 -10.92 1.74 3.79
C ALA A 58 -9.58 1.08 4.17
N GLU A 59 -8.54 1.21 3.33
CA GLU A 59 -7.21 0.70 3.63
C GLU A 59 -6.54 1.53 4.75
N LEU A 60 -6.56 2.86 4.64
CA LEU A 60 -5.95 3.74 5.64
C LEU A 60 -6.64 3.64 7.00
N ASP A 61 -7.98 3.57 7.04
CA ASP A 61 -8.78 3.39 8.25
C ASP A 61 -8.46 2.04 8.94
N ALA A 62 -8.09 1.03 8.16
CA ALA A 62 -7.66 -0.26 8.66
C ALA A 62 -6.15 -0.33 8.97
N GLY A 63 -5.44 0.81 8.96
CA GLY A 63 -4.02 0.89 9.25
C GLY A 63 -3.13 0.27 8.16
N ARG A 64 -3.59 0.23 6.91
CA ARG A 64 -2.84 -0.34 5.78
C ARG A 64 -2.38 0.78 4.85
N PRO A 65 -1.07 1.08 4.78
CA PRO A 65 -0.54 2.06 3.83
C PRO A 65 -0.80 1.63 2.38
N VAL A 66 -1.12 2.60 1.54
CA VAL A 66 -1.46 2.38 0.12
C VAL A 66 -0.34 2.93 -0.76
N VAL A 67 0.11 2.15 -1.74
CA VAL A 67 1.03 2.67 -2.77
C VAL A 67 0.19 3.29 -3.87
N ALA A 68 0.32 4.59 -4.08
CA ALA A 68 -0.44 5.34 -5.09
C ALA A 68 0.48 5.74 -6.25
N GLU A 69 0.06 5.44 -7.47
CA GLU A 69 0.61 6.01 -8.69
C GLU A 69 0.02 7.41 -8.88
N VAL A 70 0.87 8.41 -9.07
CA VAL A 70 0.45 9.82 -9.16
C VAL A 70 0.78 10.42 -10.51
N ARG A 71 -0.01 11.41 -10.92
CA ARG A 71 0.27 12.20 -12.12
C ARG A 71 1.45 13.13 -11.88
N LEU A 72 2.58 12.86 -12.53
CA LEU A 72 3.75 13.72 -12.54
C LEU A 72 4.26 13.96 -13.97
N GLY A 73 3.53 14.79 -14.73
CA GLY A 73 3.85 15.06 -16.13
C GLY A 73 3.84 13.78 -16.97
N ALA A 74 4.94 13.51 -17.68
CA ALA A 74 5.12 12.29 -18.48
C ALA A 74 5.78 11.13 -17.70
N ASN A 75 6.13 11.33 -16.42
CA ASN A 75 6.83 10.33 -15.63
C ASN A 75 5.85 9.51 -14.80
N GLN A 76 6.08 8.20 -14.75
CA GLN A 76 5.45 7.35 -13.74
C GLN A 76 6.11 7.63 -12.39
N HIS A 77 5.30 7.89 -11.37
CA HIS A 77 5.78 8.13 -10.02
C HIS A 77 4.86 7.50 -8.98
N PHE A 78 5.45 7.03 -7.89
CA PHE A 78 4.75 6.34 -6.82
C PHE A 78 5.03 6.98 -5.47
N VAL A 79 3.99 7.17 -4.69
CA VAL A 79 4.06 7.65 -3.31
C VAL A 79 3.40 6.64 -2.38
N LEU A 80 3.73 6.72 -1.09
CA LEU A 80 3.12 5.89 -0.07
C LEU A 80 2.13 6.74 0.73
N LEU A 81 0.83 6.48 0.61
CA LEU A 81 -0.20 7.08 1.44
C LEU A 81 -0.17 6.40 2.81
N THR A 82 -0.13 7.19 3.88
CA THR A 82 0.16 6.71 5.25
C THR A 82 -0.92 7.02 6.27
N GLY A 83 -1.90 7.85 5.94
CA GLY A 83 -3.02 8.17 6.82
C GLY A 83 -3.62 9.53 6.51
N TYR A 84 -4.12 10.21 7.54
CA TYR A 84 -4.76 11.51 7.44
C TYR A 84 -4.22 12.52 8.45
N THR A 85 -4.36 13.81 8.15
CA THR A 85 -4.22 14.87 9.17
C THR A 85 -5.48 14.95 10.04
N THR A 86 -5.35 15.57 11.22
CA THR A 86 -6.46 15.80 12.15
C THR A 86 -7.60 16.64 11.55
N GLU A 87 -7.28 17.57 10.65
CA GLU A 87 -8.25 18.44 9.97
C GLU A 87 -8.82 17.83 8.69
N GLY A 88 -8.41 16.61 8.33
CA GLY A 88 -8.72 15.99 7.06
C GLY A 88 -7.67 16.31 5.97
N GLY A 89 -7.31 15.27 5.21
CA GLY A 89 -6.35 15.34 4.12
C GLY A 89 -5.35 14.20 4.19
N ILE A 90 -5.09 13.56 3.06
CA ILE A 90 -4.24 12.37 2.97
C ILE A 90 -2.78 12.77 3.22
N LEU A 91 -2.11 12.07 4.15
CA LEU A 91 -0.67 12.13 4.36
C LEU A 91 0.04 11.12 3.45
N MET A 92 1.20 11.51 2.96
CA MET A 92 2.02 10.65 2.12
C MET A 92 3.51 10.79 2.42
N ASN A 93 4.28 9.74 2.14
CA ASN A 93 5.72 9.78 2.02
C ASN A 93 6.09 9.75 0.53
N ASP A 94 6.87 10.73 0.10
CA ASP A 94 7.26 10.88 -1.29
C ASP A 94 8.77 10.60 -1.46
N PRO A 95 9.15 9.48 -2.10
CA PRO A 95 10.54 9.11 -2.24
C PRO A 95 11.33 10.04 -3.17
N TRP A 96 10.67 10.81 -4.05
CA TRP A 96 11.34 11.76 -4.94
C TRP A 96 11.88 12.97 -4.17
N PHE A 97 11.09 13.45 -3.20
CA PHE A 97 11.43 14.61 -2.38
C PHE A 97 12.04 14.22 -1.02
N ALA A 98 12.04 12.93 -0.68
CA ALA A 98 12.51 12.38 0.59
C ALA A 98 11.82 13.02 1.81
N ASP A 99 10.55 13.39 1.68
CA ASP A 99 9.77 14.07 2.72
C ASP A 99 8.42 13.37 2.99
N SER A 100 7.69 13.90 3.97
CA SER A 100 6.32 13.51 4.28
C SER A 100 5.45 14.75 4.34
N VAL A 101 4.41 14.79 3.51
CA VAL A 101 3.54 15.96 3.34
C VAL A 101 2.09 15.53 3.11
N ARG A 102 1.18 16.50 3.03
CA ARG A 102 -0.18 16.23 2.56
C ARG A 102 -0.16 16.06 1.05
N PHE A 103 -0.92 15.09 0.55
CA PHE A 103 -1.06 14.83 -0.88
C PHE A 103 -1.48 16.09 -1.65
N ILE A 104 -2.48 16.81 -1.12
CA ILE A 104 -3.07 17.98 -1.76
C ILE A 104 -2.09 19.12 -1.97
N ASP A 105 -1.11 19.27 -1.07
CA ASP A 105 -0.12 20.35 -1.15
C ASP A 105 0.87 20.13 -2.30
N ARG A 106 0.97 18.91 -2.84
CA ARG A 106 1.90 18.55 -3.91
C ARG A 106 1.24 18.19 -5.22
N TYR A 107 0.21 17.35 -5.15
CA TYR A 107 -0.44 16.77 -6.33
C TYR A 107 -1.87 17.27 -6.55
N GLY A 108 -2.34 18.19 -5.69
CA GLY A 108 -3.69 18.74 -5.78
C GLY A 108 -4.78 17.74 -5.36
N ASP A 109 -5.96 17.87 -5.95
CA ASP A 109 -7.10 17.00 -5.64
C ASP A 109 -6.75 15.52 -5.84
N PRO A 110 -6.82 14.66 -4.79
CA PRO A 110 -6.57 13.22 -4.91
C PRO A 110 -7.36 12.53 -6.03
N ALA A 111 -8.59 12.96 -6.30
CA ALA A 111 -9.42 12.38 -7.36
C ALA A 111 -8.81 12.60 -8.77
N ALA A 112 -8.07 13.69 -8.95
CA ALA A 112 -7.42 14.05 -10.21
C ALA A 112 -5.93 13.64 -10.23
N GLY A 113 -5.27 13.67 -9.07
CA GLY A 113 -3.83 13.45 -8.92
C GLY A 113 -3.45 11.97 -8.86
N ILE A 114 -4.32 11.09 -8.38
CA ILE A 114 -4.07 9.64 -8.33
C ILE A 114 -4.47 8.99 -9.66
N VAL A 115 -3.62 8.10 -10.17
CA VAL A 115 -3.85 7.33 -11.39
C VAL A 115 -4.37 5.93 -11.05
N SER A 116 -3.72 5.27 -10.10
CA SER A 116 -4.09 3.92 -9.66
C SER A 116 -3.44 3.60 -8.31
N ILE A 117 -3.91 2.56 -7.63
CA ILE A 117 -3.41 2.18 -6.30
C ILE A 117 -3.05 0.70 -6.23
N ARG A 118 -2.07 0.40 -5.38
CA ARG A 118 -1.70 -0.96 -4.99
C ARG A 118 -1.92 -1.12 -3.49
N THR A 119 -2.71 -2.12 -3.16
CA THR A 119 -3.07 -2.46 -1.78
C THR A 119 -2.34 -3.71 -1.33
N PHE A 120 -2.09 -3.77 -0.03
CA PHE A 120 -1.38 -4.88 0.60
C PHE A 120 -2.06 -5.23 1.91
N MET A 121 -2.25 -6.52 2.15
CA MET A 121 -2.75 -7.02 3.42
C MET A 121 -1.59 -7.58 4.25
N PRO A 122 -1.50 -7.28 5.55
CA PRO A 122 -0.62 -8.03 6.43
C PRO A 122 -1.05 -9.51 6.45
N ALA A 123 -0.10 -10.42 6.64
CA ALA A 123 -0.43 -11.81 6.93
C ALA A 123 -1.32 -11.85 8.17
N ASP A 124 -2.42 -12.59 8.09
CA ASP A 124 -3.19 -12.94 9.26
C ASP A 124 -2.26 -13.75 10.19
N PRO A 125 -2.01 -13.32 11.44
CA PRO A 125 -1.15 -14.09 12.36
C PRO A 125 -1.70 -15.48 12.69
N GLY A 126 -2.94 -15.80 12.28
CA GLY A 126 -3.63 -17.06 12.56
C GLY A 126 -3.93 -17.95 11.34
N GLY A 127 -3.43 -17.63 10.16
CA GLY A 127 -3.72 -18.40 8.94
C GLY A 127 -2.85 -19.64 8.80
N GLU A 128 -3.12 -20.70 9.57
CA GLU A 128 -2.63 -22.04 9.21
C GLU A 128 -3.06 -22.37 7.77
N ARG A 129 -2.17 -23.07 7.06
CA ARG A 129 -2.33 -23.51 5.67
C ARG A 129 -3.59 -24.35 5.48
N GLY A 130 -4.72 -23.71 5.25
CA GLY A 130 -5.99 -24.34 4.88
C GLY A 130 -6.29 -24.12 3.41
N HIS A 131 -6.07 -25.14 2.59
CA HIS A 131 -6.72 -25.22 1.28
C HIS A 131 -8.24 -25.08 1.44
N GLY A 132 -8.84 -23.99 0.96
CA GLY A 132 -10.29 -23.93 0.82
C GLY A 132 -10.91 -22.53 0.91
N ARG A 133 -11.35 -22.03 -0.26
CA ARG A 133 -12.54 -21.18 -0.51
C ARG A 133 -12.96 -20.14 0.55
N LEU A 134 -12.97 -18.88 0.11
CA LEU A 134 -13.98 -17.85 0.40
C LEU A 134 -14.25 -17.49 1.87
N SER A 135 -13.68 -16.37 2.33
CA SER A 135 -14.27 -15.62 3.46
C SER A 135 -14.04 -14.10 3.31
N TRP A 136 -14.77 -13.47 2.39
CA TRP A 136 -14.75 -12.01 2.18
C TRP A 136 -15.78 -11.24 3.04
N LEU A 137 -16.23 -11.77 4.19
CA LEU A 137 -17.34 -11.16 4.95
C LEU A 137 -17.18 -11.07 6.48
N ALA A 138 -15.99 -11.23 7.07
CA ALA A 138 -15.87 -11.30 8.53
C ALA A 138 -15.57 -9.99 9.28
N ASN A 139 -15.35 -8.85 8.61
CA ASN A 139 -15.04 -7.58 9.31
C ASN A 139 -16.18 -6.56 9.19
N ALA A 140 -17.35 -6.88 9.74
CA ALA A 140 -18.42 -5.91 10.00
C ALA A 140 -18.94 -5.94 11.46
N VAL A 141 -18.34 -6.74 12.35
CA VAL A 141 -18.84 -6.91 13.72
C VAL A 141 -17.69 -6.88 14.73
N ALA A 142 -17.00 -5.74 14.84
CA ALA A 142 -16.09 -5.49 15.96
C ALA A 142 -15.99 -4.00 16.37
N ALA A 143 -16.92 -3.15 15.89
CA ALA A 143 -16.92 -1.72 16.22
C ALA A 143 -18.17 -1.26 17.00
N VAL A 144 -18.96 -2.18 17.57
CA VAL A 144 -20.12 -1.83 18.42
C VAL A 144 -20.13 -2.66 19.70
N HIS A 145 -19.19 -2.39 20.61
CA HIS A 145 -19.45 -2.47 22.05
C HIS A 145 -18.26 -1.96 22.89
N LEU A 146 -18.14 -0.64 23.05
CA LEU A 146 -17.50 -0.05 24.23
C LEU A 146 -18.23 1.26 24.56
N SER A 147 -19.44 1.12 25.05
CA SER A 147 -20.14 2.15 25.81
C SER A 147 -21.28 1.51 26.58
N GLN A 148 -21.00 1.07 27.81
CA GLN A 148 -21.83 1.24 29.02
C GLN A 148 -20.95 1.12 30.25
#